data_AF-A0A2Y9TXB6-F1
#
_entry.id   AF-A0A2Y9TXB6-F1
#
_cell.length_a   1.000
_cell.length_b   1.000
_cell.length_c   1.000
_cell.angle_alpha   90.00
_cell.angle_beta   90.00
_cell.angle_gamma   90.00
#
_symmetry.space_group_name_H-M   'P 1'
#
loop_
_entity.id
_entity.type
_entity.pdbx_description
1 polymer ?
#
loop_
_entity_poly.entity_id
_entity_poly.type
_entity_poly.pdbx_seq_one_letter_code
_entity_poly.pdbx_strand_id
1 'polypeptide(L)'
;MVMDEREKSPILLELHKVLTARYPCLCDCSDDEVDDCPSADGPMINNFNHDMGMLAISFSRVDEVVPFIIEAALALNIIVADAQTNEIHRVPPIKKDTKNPGINFSNL
;
A
#
# COMPACT_ATOMS: atom_id res chain seq x y z
N MET A 1 -14.56 -17.56 -2.69
CA MET A 1 -13.44 -16.87 -2.04
C MET A 1 -13.27 -17.53 -0.68
N VAL A 2 -12.12 -18.17 -0.40
CA VAL A 2 -11.87 -18.72 0.94
C VAL A 2 -11.66 -17.52 1.85
N MET A 3 -12.45 -17.40 2.91
CA MET A 3 -12.26 -16.34 3.90
C MET A 3 -10.99 -16.67 4.69
N ASP A 4 -10.03 -15.75 4.69
CA ASP A 4 -8.86 -15.86 5.55
C ASP A 4 -9.29 -15.55 6.99
N GLU A 5 -9.33 -16.58 7.84
CA GLU A 5 -9.77 -16.46 9.23
C GLU A 5 -8.67 -15.89 10.14
N ARG A 6 -7.45 -15.71 9.63
CA ARG A 6 -6.34 -15.10 10.39
C ARG A 6 -6.60 -13.62 10.61
N GLU A 7 -6.02 -13.08 11.69
CA GLU A 7 -6.05 -11.65 11.95
C GLU A 7 -5.39 -10.87 10.79
N LYS A 8 -5.99 -9.74 10.41
CA LYS A 8 -5.41 -8.84 9.41
C LYS A 8 -4.05 -8.34 9.89
N SER A 9 -3.09 -8.25 8.97
CA SER A 9 -1.75 -7.78 9.34
C SER A 9 -1.78 -6.35 9.87
N PRO A 10 -1.12 -6.05 11.00
CA PRO A 10 -1.06 -4.69 11.55
C PRO A 10 -0.55 -3.64 10.55
N ILE A 11 0.38 -4.00 9.67
CA ILE A 11 0.93 -3.06 8.67
C ILE A 11 -0.08 -2.76 7.56
N LEU A 12 -0.93 -3.74 7.23
CA LEU A 12 -2.02 -3.58 6.28
C LEU A 12 -3.17 -2.75 6.88
N LEU A 13 -3.41 -2.89 8.19
CA LEU A 13 -4.33 -2.01 8.91
C LEU A 13 -3.85 -0.56 8.95
N GLU A 14 -2.53 -0.34 9.14
CA GLU A 14 -1.97 1.01 9.08
C GLU A 14 -2.04 1.58 7.66
N LEU A 15 -1.80 0.77 6.62
CA LEU A 15 -2.02 1.22 5.24
C LEU A 15 -3.47 1.64 5.02
N HIS A 16 -4.46 0.82 5.40
CA HIS A 16 -5.88 1.17 5.30
C HIS A 16 -6.20 2.51 5.98
N LYS A 17 -5.65 2.75 7.17
CA LYS A 17 -5.84 4.02 7.91
C LYS A 17 -5.22 5.21 7.18
N VAL A 18 -4.01 5.07 6.63
CA VAL A 18 -3.36 6.13 5.84
C VAL A 18 -4.17 6.46 4.59
N LEU A 19 -4.68 5.43 3.90
CA LEU A 19 -5.48 5.61 2.69
C LEU A 19 -6.80 6.33 2.98
N THR A 20 -7.54 5.83 3.98
CA THR A 20 -8.86 6.37 4.34
C THR A 20 -8.81 7.74 5.03
N ALA A 21 -7.65 8.13 5.58
CA ALA A 21 -7.43 9.49 6.06
C ALA A 21 -7.38 10.54 4.93
N ARG A 22 -7.05 10.13 3.69
CA ARG A 22 -6.96 11.05 2.53
C ARG A 22 -8.13 10.90 1.57
N TYR A 23 -8.50 9.67 1.25
CA TYR A 23 -9.59 9.36 0.31
C TYR A 23 -10.67 8.55 1.01
N PRO A 24 -11.95 8.95 0.96
CA PRO A 24 -13.02 8.24 1.64
C PRO A 24 -13.14 6.81 1.11
N CYS A 25 -13.57 5.89 1.97
CA CYS A 25 -14.02 4.58 1.52
C CYS A 25 -15.35 4.74 0.76
N LEU A 26 -15.68 3.79 -0.13
CA LEU A 26 -16.96 3.81 -0.84
C LEU A 26 -18.18 3.89 0.10
N CYS A 27 -18.11 3.28 1.28
CA CYS A 27 -19.18 3.34 2.28
C CYS A 27 -19.34 4.72 2.95
N ASP A 28 -18.37 5.62 2.79
CA ASP A 28 -18.41 6.97 3.34
C ASP A 28 -18.85 8.01 2.28
N CYS A 29 -18.89 7.62 1.00
CA CYS A 29 -19.41 8.43 -0.10
C CYS A 29 -20.94 8.42 -0.09
N SER A 30 -21.56 9.53 -0.44
CA SER A 30 -23.03 9.62 -0.57
C SER A 30 -23.51 8.88 -1.83
N ASP A 31 -24.79 8.49 -1.86
CA ASP A 31 -25.38 7.81 -3.03
C ASP A 31 -25.25 8.64 -4.33
N ASP A 32 -25.28 9.97 -4.21
CA ASP A 32 -25.14 10.90 -5.34
C ASP A 32 -23.68 11.03 -5.84
N GLU A 33 -22.70 10.67 -5.01
CA GLU A 33 -21.26 10.79 -5.29
C GLU A 33 -20.58 9.43 -5.48
N VAL A 34 -21.35 8.33 -5.46
CA VAL A 34 -20.82 6.96 -5.49
C VAL A 34 -19.98 6.68 -6.74
N ASP A 35 -20.37 7.25 -7.88
CA ASP A 35 -19.67 7.10 -9.17
C ASP A 35 -18.36 7.91 -9.23
N ASP A 36 -18.24 8.96 -8.40
CA ASP A 36 -17.06 9.82 -8.29
C ASP A 36 -16.16 9.44 -7.11
N CYS A 37 -16.58 8.46 -6.31
CA CYS A 37 -15.85 8.00 -5.15
C CYS A 37 -14.49 7.38 -5.58
N PRO A 38 -13.37 7.68 -4.89
CA PRO A 38 -12.05 7.14 -5.24
C PRO A 38 -11.97 5.61 -5.21
N SER A 39 -12.60 4.97 -4.24
CA SER A 39 -12.67 3.51 -4.10
C SER A 39 -13.81 2.97 -4.96
N ALA A 40 -13.53 1.96 -5.78
CA ALA A 40 -14.56 1.33 -6.63
C ALA A 40 -15.39 0.28 -5.87
N ASP A 41 -14.94 -0.13 -4.68
CA ASP A 41 -15.65 -1.05 -3.81
C ASP A 41 -15.51 -0.65 -2.34
N GLY A 42 -16.35 -1.25 -1.49
CA GLY A 42 -16.31 -1.06 -0.05
C GLY A 42 -17.17 -2.08 0.72
N PRO A 43 -16.96 -2.21 2.05
CA PRO A 43 -15.97 -1.51 2.87
C PRO A 43 -14.53 -1.91 2.52
N MET A 44 -13.65 -0.93 2.28
CA MET A 44 -12.27 -1.12 1.83
C MET A 44 -11.49 -2.05 2.76
N ILE A 45 -11.74 -1.99 4.07
CA ILE A 45 -11.12 -2.85 5.08
C ILE A 45 -11.34 -4.35 4.83
N ASN A 46 -12.43 -4.73 4.16
CA ASN A 46 -12.74 -6.13 3.87
C ASN A 46 -11.86 -6.71 2.76
N ASN A 47 -11.16 -5.86 2.01
CA ASN A 47 -10.23 -6.29 0.97
C ASN A 47 -8.82 -6.55 1.50
N PHE A 48 -8.59 -6.36 2.80
CA PHE A 48 -7.33 -6.66 3.48
C PHE A 48 -7.42 -7.97 4.27
N ASN A 49 -6.40 -8.81 4.15
CA ASN A 49 -6.27 -10.09 4.86
C ASN A 49 -4.94 -10.15 5.63
N HIS A 50 -4.51 -11.36 6.02
CA HIS A 50 -3.26 -11.53 6.75
C HIS A 50 -2.03 -11.25 5.87
N ASP A 51 -2.02 -11.76 4.64
CA ASP A 51 -0.83 -11.72 3.77
C ASP A 51 -0.85 -10.59 2.72
N MET A 52 -2.03 -10.10 2.34
CA MET A 52 -2.18 -9.11 1.27
C MET A 52 -3.46 -8.27 1.43
N GLY A 53 -3.47 -7.12 0.76
CA GLY A 53 -4.68 -6.33 0.50
C GLY A 53 -4.88 -6.11 -0.99
N MET A 54 -6.13 -6.03 -1.42
CA MET A 54 -6.50 -5.65 -2.79
C MET A 54 -7.24 -4.32 -2.77
N LEU A 55 -6.95 -3.45 -3.72
CA LEU A 55 -7.60 -2.14 -3.84
C LEU A 55 -8.17 -2.03 -5.25
N ALA A 56 -9.46 -1.73 -5.33
CA ALA A 56 -10.13 -1.38 -6.57
C ALA A 56 -10.36 0.14 -6.57
N ILE A 57 -9.85 0.83 -7.60
CA ILE A 57 -9.91 2.29 -7.70
C ILE A 57 -10.79 2.66 -8.89
N SER A 58 -11.65 3.66 -8.70
CA SER A 58 -12.52 4.16 -9.75
C SER A 58 -11.70 4.67 -10.93
N PHE A 59 -12.05 4.24 -12.15
CA PHE A 59 -11.28 4.53 -13.36
C PHE A 59 -11.04 6.04 -13.55
N SER A 60 -12.04 6.88 -13.26
CA SER A 60 -11.99 8.34 -13.34
C SER A 60 -10.99 8.98 -12.37
N ARG A 61 -10.51 8.25 -11.36
CA ARG A 61 -9.63 8.75 -10.30
C ARG A 61 -8.24 8.10 -10.27
N VAL A 62 -7.96 7.16 -11.17
CA VAL A 62 -6.70 6.37 -11.18
C VAL A 62 -5.45 7.26 -11.17
N ASP A 63 -5.40 8.25 -12.06
CA ASP A 63 -4.22 9.13 -12.23
C ASP A 63 -3.88 9.93 -10.98
N GLU A 64 -4.88 10.20 -10.13
CA GLU A 64 -4.70 10.92 -8.87
C GLU A 64 -4.41 9.97 -7.70
N VAL A 65 -5.15 8.87 -7.61
CA VAL A 65 -5.22 8.04 -6.40
C VAL A 65 -4.13 6.97 -6.37
N VAL A 66 -3.81 6.35 -7.53
CA VAL A 66 -2.84 5.26 -7.59
C VAL A 66 -1.42 5.70 -7.19
N PRO A 67 -0.89 6.86 -7.65
CA PRO A 67 0.41 7.33 -7.20
C PRO A 67 0.49 7.47 -5.68
N PHE A 68 -0.55 8.02 -5.04
CA PHE A 68 -0.62 8.13 -3.59
C PHE A 68 -0.63 6.77 -2.88
N ILE A 69 -1.39 5.79 -3.40
CA ILE A 69 -1.42 4.42 -2.84
C ILE A 69 -0.03 3.80 -2.87
N ILE A 70 0.67 3.91 -4.01
CA ILE A 70 2.02 3.38 -4.16
C ILE A 70 2.96 4.04 -3.15
N GLU A 71 2.96 5.37 -3.06
CA GLU A 71 3.80 6.11 -2.11
C GLU A 71 3.51 5.70 -0.65
N ALA A 72 2.24 5.63 -0.26
CA ALA A 72 1.83 5.25 1.09
C ALA A 72 2.24 3.80 1.44
N ALA A 73 2.05 2.86 0.52
CA ALA A 73 2.44 1.47 0.69
C ALA A 73 3.97 1.32 0.78
N LEU A 74 4.73 1.98 -0.08
CA LEU A 74 6.19 1.94 -0.07
C LEU A 74 6.78 2.57 1.20
N ALA A 75 6.16 3.63 1.74
CA ALA A 75 6.56 4.22 3.02
C ALA A 75 6.41 3.23 4.20
N LEU A 76 5.48 2.28 4.08
CA LEU A 76 5.28 1.18 5.02
C LEU A 76 6.05 -0.09 4.62
N ASN A 77 6.95 -0.02 3.63
CA ASN A 77 7.71 -1.17 3.12
C ASN A 77 6.82 -2.32 2.61
N ILE A 78 5.63 -1.98 2.09
CA ILE A 78 4.71 -2.91 1.43
C ILE A 78 5.03 -2.93 -0.07
N ILE A 79 5.09 -4.12 -0.65
CA ILE A 79 5.25 -4.30 -2.09
C ILE A 79 3.89 -4.11 -2.76
N VAL A 80 3.84 -3.31 -3.82
CA VAL A 80 2.63 -3.13 -4.64
C VAL A 80 2.82 -3.85 -5.97
N ALA A 81 1.93 -4.80 -6.27
CA ALA A 81 1.81 -5.40 -7.58
C ALA A 81 0.64 -4.72 -8.31
N ASP A 82 0.96 -3.89 -9.31
CA ASP A 82 -0.05 -3.22 -10.12
C ASP A 82 -0.45 -4.14 -11.29
N ALA A 83 -1.64 -4.73 -11.16
CA ALA A 83 -2.19 -5.65 -12.15
C ALA A 83 -2.61 -4.95 -13.47
N GLN A 84 -2.77 -3.63 -13.49
CA GLN A 84 -3.14 -2.89 -14.70
C GLN A 84 -1.93 -2.62 -15.59
N THR A 85 -0.80 -2.25 -14.98
CA THR A 85 0.44 -1.91 -15.70
C THR A 85 1.43 -3.08 -15.80
N ASN A 86 1.20 -4.15 -15.03
CA ASN A 86 2.15 -5.26 -14.82
C ASN A 86 3.47 -4.82 -14.14
N GLU A 87 3.44 -3.74 -13.36
CA GLU A 87 4.58 -3.27 -12.60
C GLU A 87 4.59 -3.80 -11.16
N ILE A 88 5.78 -3.94 -10.59
CA ILE A 88 5.98 -4.22 -9.16
C ILE A 88 6.75 -3.06 -8.54
N HIS A 89 6.07 -2.28 -7.71
CA HIS A 89 6.67 -1.20 -6.95
C HIS A 89 7.16 -1.74 -5.61
N ARG A 90 8.44 -1.52 -5.33
CA ARG A 90 9.08 -1.92 -4.07
C ARG A 90 10.25 -0.99 -3.79
N VAL A 91 10.52 -0.74 -2.52
CA VAL A 91 11.73 0.00 -2.14
C VAL A 91 12.96 -0.82 -2.54
N PRO A 92 14.04 -0.18 -3.02
CA PRO A 92 15.28 -0.87 -3.30
C PRO A 92 15.82 -1.53 -2.02
N PRO A 93 16.53 -2.67 -2.13
CA PRO A 93 17.23 -3.24 -0.98
C PRO A 93 18.16 -2.17 -0.39
N ILE A 94 18.07 -1.94 0.92
CA ILE A 94 19.09 -1.15 1.62
C ILE A 94 20.42 -1.88 1.38
N LYS A 95 21.33 -1.25 0.62
CA LYS A 95 22.69 -1.75 0.49
C LYS A 95 23.26 -1.78 1.90
N LYS A 96 23.53 -2.98 2.43
CA LYS A 96 24.32 -3.10 3.65
C LYS A 96 25.67 -2.46 3.34
N ASP A 97 26.04 -1.42 4.09
CA ASP A 97 27.41 -0.92 4.07
C ASP A 97 28.33 -2.09 4.38
N THR A 98 29.04 -2.57 3.36
CA THR A 98 30.14 -3.51 3.55
C THR A 98 31.22 -2.71 4.27
N LYS A 99 31.21 -2.75 5.61
CA LYS A 99 32.30 -2.21 6.43
C LYS A 99 33.61 -2.74 5.84
N ASN A 100 34.45 -1.82 5.38
CA ASN A 100 35.80 -2.11 4.92
C ASN A 100 36.56 -2.80 6.07
N PRO A 101 36.96 -4.08 5.96
CA PRO A 101 37.77 -4.71 6.99
C PRO A 101 39.22 -4.29 6.78
N GLY A 102 39.63 -3.13 7.31
CA GLY A 102 41.04 -2.76 7.32
C GLY A 102 41.34 -1.27 7.33
N ILE A 103 41.20 -0.62 8.49
CA ILE A 103 42.11 0.45 8.86
C ILE A 103 42.74 0.03 10.19
N ASN A 104 44.01 -0.37 10.12
CA ASN A 104 44.80 -0.72 11.29
C ASN A 104 45.52 0.55 11.79
N PHE A 105 45.10 1.10 12.92
CA PHE A 105 45.69 2.29 13.53
C PHE A 105 46.92 1.96 14.39
N SER A 106 47.83 1.11 13.92
CA SER A 106 49.04 0.75 14.68
C SER A 106 50.27 1.62 14.39
N ASN A 107 50.14 2.74 13.68
CA ASN A 107 51.25 3.69 13.46
C ASN A 107 50.81 5.17 13.65
N LEU A 108 50.34 5.52 14.84
CA LEU A 108 50.36 6.90 15.36
C LEU A 108 51.02 6.92 16.73
#